data_AF-A0A8C5V9T7-F1
#
_entry.id   AF-A0A8C5V9T7-F1
#
_cell.length_a   1.000
_cell.length_b   1.000
_cell.length_c   1.000
_cell.angle_alpha   90.00
_cell.angle_beta   90.00
_cell.angle_gamma   90.00
#
_symmetry.space_group_name_H-M   'P 1'
#
loop_
_entity.id
_entity.type
_entity.pdbx_description
1 polymer ?
#
loop_
_entity_poly.entity_id
_entity_poly.type
_entity_poly.pdbx_seq_one_letter_code
_entity_poly.pdbx_strand_id
1 'polypeptide(L)'
;VLELPLKGEHLLYGDIMQQEFLDTYNNLTLKTIMEFRWVTEFCPNAKYTMKTDTDVFINTGSLVKYLLNLNHSEKFFTVYPLVDNYSYRGFYQQTHISYQEYPFKVFLPYCSEMGYIMSRDLVPMKWHQMHIKPIKFEDVYVGICLHLLKVDIHIPEDTNHFFLYRIHTFWQVMLRNTTYHY
;
A
#
# COMPACT_ATOMS: atom_id res chain seq x y z
N VAL A 1 -2.22 15.15 -20.74
CA VAL A 1 -3.45 14.65 -21.42
C VAL A 1 -4.56 14.29 -20.44
N LEU A 2 -4.27 13.83 -19.21
CA LEU A 2 -5.31 13.47 -18.22
C LEU A 2 -5.71 14.59 -17.23
N GLU A 3 -5.04 15.75 -17.21
CA GLU A 3 -5.30 16.79 -16.20
C GLU A 3 -6.73 17.34 -16.18
N LEU A 4 -7.37 17.50 -17.35
CA LEU A 4 -8.73 18.03 -17.43
C LEU A 4 -9.77 17.00 -16.91
N PRO A 5 -9.75 15.73 -17.33
CA PRO A 5 -10.58 14.69 -16.72
C PRO A 5 -10.38 14.54 -15.22
N LEU A 6 -9.13 14.56 -14.73
CA LEU A 6 -8.82 14.43 -13.30
C LEU A 6 -9.36 15.60 -12.48
N LYS A 7 -9.27 16.84 -13.00
CA LYS A 7 -9.90 18.00 -12.36
C LYS A 7 -11.41 17.85 -12.27
N GLY A 8 -12.05 17.34 -13.32
CA GLY A 8 -13.50 17.09 -13.33
C GLY A 8 -13.93 16.04 -12.29
N GLU A 9 -13.20 14.92 -12.23
CA GLU A 9 -13.42 13.86 -11.23
C GLU A 9 -13.22 14.38 -9.80
N HIS A 10 -12.11 15.09 -9.55
CA HIS A 10 -11.83 15.67 -8.23
C HIS A 10 -12.93 16.64 -7.79
N LEU A 11 -13.41 17.50 -8.69
CA LEU A 11 -14.50 18.43 -8.38
C LEU A 11 -15.83 17.72 -8.07
N LEU A 12 -16.04 16.52 -8.63
CA LEU A 12 -17.27 15.75 -8.43
C LEU A 12 -17.24 14.93 -7.12
N TYR A 13 -16.12 14.28 -6.80
CA TYR A 13 -16.03 13.31 -5.71
C TYR A 13 -15.18 13.79 -4.51
N GLY A 14 -14.19 14.64 -4.75
CA GLY A 14 -13.34 15.20 -3.68
C GLY A 14 -12.45 14.19 -2.96
N ASP A 15 -12.23 13.01 -3.53
CA ASP A 15 -11.51 11.87 -2.95
C ASP A 15 -10.12 11.63 -3.57
N ILE A 16 -9.68 12.51 -4.47
CA ILE A 16 -8.36 12.44 -5.10
C ILE A 16 -7.33 13.25 -4.33
N MET A 17 -6.23 12.61 -3.99
CA MET A 17 -5.00 13.27 -3.57
C MET A 17 -4.02 13.36 -4.74
N GLN A 18 -3.56 14.57 -5.06
CA GLN A 18 -2.57 14.82 -6.12
C GLN A 18 -1.29 15.44 -5.56
N GLN A 19 -0.15 15.06 -6.11
CA GLN A 19 1.18 15.50 -5.70
C GLN A 19 2.08 15.74 -6.92
N GLU A 20 3.08 16.61 -6.76
CA GLU A 20 3.97 17.04 -7.83
C GLU A 20 5.19 16.12 -7.98
N PHE A 21 4.95 14.86 -8.32
CA PHE A 21 6.01 13.95 -8.76
C PHE A 21 5.53 13.06 -9.91
N LEU A 22 6.47 12.50 -10.66
CA LEU A 22 6.16 11.62 -11.77
C LEU A 22 5.64 10.28 -11.25
N ASP A 23 4.34 9.99 -11.46
CA ASP A 23 3.73 8.73 -11.07
C ASP A 23 4.26 7.58 -11.95
N THR A 24 5.20 6.82 -11.38
CA THR A 24 5.86 5.68 -12.02
C THR A 24 6.03 4.57 -10.99
N TYR A 25 6.19 3.34 -11.46
CA TYR A 25 6.47 2.19 -10.59
C TYR A 25 7.71 2.41 -9.69
N ASN A 26 8.73 3.12 -10.17
CA ASN A 26 9.92 3.44 -9.38
C ASN A 26 9.67 4.46 -8.25
N ASN A 27 8.58 5.22 -8.32
CA ASN A 27 8.21 6.26 -7.38
C ASN A 27 7.04 5.86 -6.46
N LEU A 28 6.62 4.60 -6.46
CA LEU A 28 5.55 4.12 -5.57
C LEU A 28 5.84 4.41 -4.10
N THR A 29 7.09 4.26 -3.67
CA THR A 29 7.49 4.58 -2.29
C THR A 29 7.30 6.05 -1.95
N LEU A 30 7.52 6.97 -2.91
CA LEU A 30 7.22 8.39 -2.69
C LEU A 30 5.73 8.62 -2.54
N LYS A 31 4.91 7.94 -3.36
CA LYS A 31 3.45 7.98 -3.26
C LYS A 31 2.97 7.54 -1.87
N THR A 32 3.49 6.42 -1.37
CA THR A 32 3.16 5.92 -0.04
C THR A 32 3.64 6.81 1.11
N ILE A 33 4.85 7.39 1.01
CA ILE A 33 5.30 8.39 1.99
C ILE A 33 4.32 9.58 2.04
N MET A 34 3.81 10.00 0.88
CA MET A 34 2.83 11.08 0.81
C MET A 34 1.46 10.68 1.36
N GLU A 35 0.99 9.46 1.10
CA GLU A 35 -0.24 8.92 1.70
C GLU A 35 -0.17 8.95 3.23
N PHE A 36 0.93 8.50 3.82
CA PHE A 36 1.09 8.53 5.28
C PHE A 36 1.19 9.93 5.87
N ARG A 37 1.87 10.85 5.16
CA ARG A 37 1.88 12.25 5.54
C ARG A 37 0.47 12.84 5.54
N TRP A 38 -0.30 12.59 4.48
CA TRP A 38 -1.66 13.10 4.38
C TRP A 38 -2.57 12.53 5.46
N VAL A 39 -2.53 11.22 5.72
CA VAL A 39 -3.32 10.61 6.80
C VAL A 39 -2.95 11.20 8.17
N THR A 40 -1.65 11.44 8.40
CA THR A 40 -1.17 12.10 9.63
C THR A 40 -1.73 13.52 9.78
N GLU A 41 -1.73 14.30 8.71
CA GLU A 41 -2.16 15.71 8.75
C GLU A 41 -3.69 15.86 8.78
N PHE A 42 -4.43 15.05 8.02
CA PHE A 42 -5.86 15.24 7.76
C PHE A 42 -6.78 14.22 8.42
N CYS A 43 -6.26 13.09 8.90
CA CYS A 43 -7.05 12.03 9.55
C CYS A 43 -6.63 11.76 11.00
N PRO A 44 -6.49 12.77 11.88
CA PRO A 44 -5.94 12.58 13.22
C PRO A 44 -6.81 11.68 14.11
N ASN A 45 -8.07 11.45 13.79
CA ASN A 45 -8.96 10.61 14.60
C ASN A 45 -9.16 9.20 14.04
N ALA A 46 -8.58 8.88 12.88
CA ALA A 46 -8.65 7.54 12.32
C ALA A 46 -7.89 6.56 13.24
N LYS A 47 -8.55 5.49 13.69
CA LYS A 47 -7.91 4.45 14.53
C LYS A 47 -7.03 3.51 13.72
N TYR A 48 -7.44 3.23 12.49
CA TYR A 48 -6.76 2.34 11.56
C TYR A 48 -6.74 2.96 10.17
N THR A 49 -5.72 2.64 9.40
CA THR A 49 -5.56 3.01 8.00
C THR A 49 -5.24 1.76 7.20
N MET A 50 -5.87 1.63 6.03
CA MET A 50 -5.60 0.56 5.09
C MET A 50 -5.04 1.14 3.80
N LYS A 51 -3.95 0.56 3.31
CA LYS A 51 -3.47 0.75 1.95
C LYS A 51 -3.79 -0.51 1.15
N THR A 52 -4.21 -0.33 -0.10
CA THR A 52 -4.49 -1.40 -1.05
C THR A 52 -4.22 -0.91 -2.46
N ASP A 53 -4.06 -1.84 -3.40
CA ASP A 53 -4.03 -1.52 -4.82
C ASP A 53 -5.46 -1.47 -5.40
N THR A 54 -5.62 -0.79 -6.54
CA THR A 54 -6.91 -0.64 -7.24
C THR A 54 -7.41 -1.94 -7.87
N ASP A 55 -6.55 -2.96 -7.96
CA ASP A 55 -6.85 -4.30 -8.47
C ASP A 55 -7.04 -5.33 -7.36
N VAL A 56 -7.30 -4.92 -6.11
CA VAL A 56 -7.55 -5.84 -4.99
C VAL A 56 -9.00 -5.71 -4.52
N PHE A 57 -9.66 -6.86 -4.33
CA PHE A 57 -10.99 -6.90 -3.72
C PHE A 57 -10.91 -7.09 -2.20
N ILE A 58 -11.60 -6.22 -1.46
CA ILE A 58 -11.60 -6.20 0.01
C ILE A 58 -13.00 -6.46 0.56
N ASN A 59 -13.10 -7.38 1.52
CA ASN A 59 -14.33 -7.52 2.32
C ASN A 59 -14.35 -6.51 3.46
N THR A 60 -14.83 -5.30 3.16
CA THR A 60 -14.87 -4.19 4.14
C THR A 60 -15.74 -4.50 5.36
N GLY A 61 -16.84 -5.25 5.19
CA GLY A 61 -17.75 -5.62 6.29
C GLY A 61 -17.08 -6.55 7.31
N SER A 62 -16.37 -7.57 6.84
CA SER A 62 -15.58 -8.44 7.71
C SER A 62 -14.42 -7.68 8.34
N LEU A 63 -13.73 -6.85 7.57
CA LEU A 63 -12.59 -6.06 8.04
C LEU A 63 -12.97 -5.15 9.20
N VAL A 64 -14.04 -4.37 9.06
CA VAL A 64 -14.49 -3.46 10.12
C VAL A 64 -14.87 -4.23 11.38
N LYS A 65 -15.58 -5.37 11.26
CA LYS A 65 -15.94 -6.21 12.42
C LYS A 65 -14.71 -6.72 13.16
N TYR A 66 -13.70 -7.16 12.42
CA TYR A 66 -12.43 -7.62 13.01
C TYR A 66 -11.71 -6.48 13.74
N LEU A 67 -11.54 -5.32 13.09
CA LEU A 67 -10.84 -4.17 13.69
C LEU A 67 -11.54 -3.60 14.93
N LEU A 68 -12.87 -3.71 15.00
CA LEU A 68 -13.66 -3.31 16.18
C LEU A 68 -13.47 -4.26 17.38
N ASN A 69 -13.09 -5.51 17.13
CA ASN A 69 -12.90 -6.52 18.17
C ASN A 69 -11.44 -6.64 18.65
N LEU A 70 -10.50 -5.90 18.04
CA LEU A 70 -9.10 -5.88 18.47
C LEU A 70 -8.94 -5.11 19.78
N ASN A 71 -8.23 -5.70 20.74
CA ASN A 71 -7.89 -5.03 22.00
C ASN A 71 -6.85 -3.92 21.78
N HIS A 72 -7.19 -2.70 22.20
CA HIS A 72 -6.59 -1.43 21.79
C HIS A 72 -5.26 -1.03 22.46
N SER A 73 -4.41 -1.96 22.90
CA SER A 73 -3.26 -1.56 23.74
C SER A 73 -1.92 -1.43 23.01
N GLU A 74 -1.79 -1.91 21.77
CA GLU A 74 -0.47 -2.03 21.12
C GLU A 74 -0.48 -1.62 19.64
N LYS A 75 0.73 -1.29 19.15
CA LYS A 75 1.01 -1.06 17.74
C LYS A 75 0.54 -2.26 16.94
N PHE A 76 -0.35 -2.02 15.99
CA PHE A 76 -0.96 -3.06 15.19
C PHE A 76 -0.62 -2.86 13.72
N PHE A 77 -0.01 -3.88 13.12
CA PHE A 77 0.24 -3.94 11.69
C PHE A 77 -0.12 -5.34 11.19
N THR A 78 -0.96 -5.46 10.16
CA THR A 78 -1.36 -6.75 9.61
C THR A 78 -1.26 -6.77 8.09
N VAL A 79 -0.71 -7.86 7.57
CA VAL A 79 -0.57 -8.15 6.14
C VAL A 79 -0.26 -9.65 5.97
N TYR A 80 -0.30 -10.15 4.73
CA TYR A 80 0.39 -11.39 4.39
C TYR A 80 1.91 -11.12 4.24
N PRO A 81 2.78 -11.56 5.17
CA PRO A 81 4.19 -11.26 5.09
C PRO A 81 4.89 -12.09 4.00
N LEU A 82 5.81 -11.45 3.30
CA LEU A 82 6.71 -12.08 2.34
C LEU A 82 8.10 -12.20 2.96
N VAL A 83 8.62 -13.42 3.02
CA VAL A 83 9.91 -13.77 3.63
C VAL A 83 10.81 -14.51 2.64
N ASP A 84 12.12 -14.48 2.89
CA ASP A 84 13.15 -15.20 2.12
C ASP A 84 13.21 -14.90 0.62
N ASN A 85 12.67 -13.75 0.20
CA ASN A 85 12.75 -13.31 -1.20
C ASN A 85 14.10 -12.66 -1.49
N TYR A 86 14.71 -13.11 -2.59
CA TYR A 86 15.98 -12.56 -3.07
C TYR A 86 15.78 -11.23 -3.77
N SER A 87 16.68 -10.29 -3.48
CA SER A 87 16.73 -9.03 -4.21
C SER A 87 17.25 -9.30 -5.63
N TYR A 88 16.37 -9.19 -6.63
CA TYR A 88 16.71 -9.55 -8.01
C TYR A 88 17.69 -8.56 -8.66
N ARG A 89 18.70 -9.10 -9.34
CA ARG A 89 19.83 -8.37 -9.95
C ARG A 89 20.05 -8.74 -11.43
N GLY A 90 19.05 -9.34 -12.08
CA GLY A 90 19.12 -9.72 -13.49
C GLY A 90 18.60 -8.64 -14.43
N PHE A 91 18.42 -8.99 -15.72
CA PHE A 91 18.08 -8.01 -16.77
C PHE A 91 16.63 -7.55 -16.77
N TYR A 92 15.74 -8.22 -16.03
CA TYR A 92 14.34 -7.80 -15.96
C TYR A 92 14.20 -6.54 -15.09
N GLN A 93 14.10 -5.38 -15.75
CA GLN A 93 14.20 -4.06 -15.12
C GLN A 93 13.11 -3.77 -14.09
N GLN A 94 11.92 -4.35 -14.22
CA GLN A 94 10.81 -4.07 -13.31
C GLN A 94 11.10 -4.54 -11.89
N THR A 95 11.69 -5.74 -11.73
CA THR A 95 12.07 -6.29 -10.42
C THR A 95 13.55 -6.11 -10.07
N HIS A 96 14.35 -5.54 -10.98
CA HIS A 96 15.75 -5.21 -10.70
C HIS A 96 15.86 -4.06 -9.68
N ILE A 97 16.70 -4.27 -8.67
CA ILE A 97 17.17 -3.23 -7.72
C ILE A 97 18.68 -3.31 -7.63
N SER A 98 19.42 -2.22 -7.43
CA SER A 98 20.89 -2.25 -7.43
C SER A 98 21.46 -2.50 -6.02
N TYR A 99 22.75 -2.88 -5.91
CA TYR A 99 23.43 -2.93 -4.60
C TYR A 99 23.57 -1.55 -3.93
N GLN A 100 23.60 -0.47 -4.71
CA GLN A 100 23.63 0.89 -4.18
C GLN A 100 22.30 1.27 -3.52
N GLU A 101 21.20 0.72 -4.03
CA GLU A 101 19.86 0.99 -3.53
C GLU A 101 19.48 0.03 -2.38
N TYR A 102 19.82 -1.25 -2.51
CA TYR A 102 19.66 -2.24 -1.45
C TYR A 102 20.88 -3.19 -1.41
N PRO A 103 21.74 -3.11 -0.37
CA PRO A 103 23.03 -3.80 -0.37
C PRO A 103 22.93 -5.29 -0.02
N PHE A 104 21.83 -5.75 0.56
CA PHE A 104 21.66 -7.13 0.99
C PHE A 104 21.09 -8.00 -0.13
N LYS A 105 21.39 -9.32 -0.09
CA LYS A 105 20.94 -10.28 -1.10
C LYS A 105 19.49 -10.74 -0.92
N VAL A 106 18.99 -10.66 0.30
CA VAL A 106 17.65 -11.11 0.71
C VAL A 106 16.96 -9.92 1.34
N PHE A 107 15.70 -9.69 0.98
CA PHE A 107 14.91 -8.64 1.61
C PHE A 107 14.60 -9.00 3.07
N LEU A 108 14.52 -7.98 3.93
CA LEU A 108 13.86 -8.14 5.22
C LEU A 108 12.40 -8.55 5.00
N PRO A 109 11.74 -9.24 5.97
CA PRO A 109 10.32 -9.51 5.89
C PRO A 109 9.52 -8.26 5.53
N TYR A 110 8.66 -8.36 4.51
CA TYR A 110 7.95 -7.22 3.96
C TYR A 110 6.51 -7.55 3.60
N CYS A 111 5.77 -6.53 3.20
CA CYS A 111 4.33 -6.62 2.98
C CYS A 111 4.01 -7.28 1.64
N SER A 112 2.96 -8.09 1.56
CA SER A 112 2.38 -8.43 0.25
C SER A 112 1.78 -7.19 -0.39
N GLU A 113 1.93 -7.07 -1.72
CA GLU A 113 1.35 -5.98 -2.51
C GLU A 113 -0.20 -5.96 -2.45
N MET A 114 -0.88 -6.99 -1.92
CA MET A 114 -2.35 -7.02 -1.76
C MET A 114 -2.90 -5.90 -0.86
N GLY A 115 -2.05 -5.32 -0.01
CA GLY A 115 -2.42 -4.27 0.92
C GLY A 115 -2.15 -4.64 2.37
N TYR A 116 -2.17 -3.63 3.23
CA TYR A 116 -1.87 -3.77 4.65
C TYR A 116 -2.72 -2.81 5.47
N ILE A 117 -2.94 -3.15 6.73
CA ILE A 117 -3.65 -2.31 7.69
C ILE A 117 -2.70 -1.98 8.83
N MET A 118 -2.75 -0.73 9.28
CA MET A 118 -1.96 -0.27 10.42
C MET A 118 -2.80 0.58 11.36
N SER A 119 -2.48 0.50 12.65
CA SER A 119 -3.03 1.39 13.67
C SER A 119 -2.46 2.79 13.56
N ARG A 120 -3.24 3.74 14.07
CA ARG A 120 -2.88 5.16 14.07
C ARG A 120 -1.52 5.44 14.66
N ASP A 121 -1.09 4.75 15.72
CA ASP A 121 0.19 4.99 16.39
C ASP A 121 1.42 4.55 15.55
N LEU A 122 1.21 3.89 14.42
CA LEU A 122 2.24 3.61 13.41
C LEU A 122 2.33 4.70 12.32
N VAL A 123 1.23 5.38 12.04
CA VAL A 123 1.10 6.30 10.89
C VAL A 123 1.84 7.64 11.07
N PRO A 124 1.94 8.27 12.27
CA PRO A 124 2.58 9.56 12.41
C PRO A 124 3.92 9.51 13.16
N MET A 125 4.84 10.35 12.70
CA MET A 125 6.05 10.86 13.37
C MET A 125 7.37 10.08 13.24
N LYS A 126 7.43 8.74 13.24
CA LYS A 126 8.76 8.11 13.16
C LYS A 126 9.34 8.00 11.75
N TRP A 127 8.53 7.82 10.72
CA TRP A 127 9.07 7.60 9.36
C TRP A 127 9.83 8.81 8.82
N HIS A 128 9.32 10.02 9.02
CA HIS A 128 10.04 11.25 8.67
C HIS A 128 11.34 11.43 9.46
N GLN A 129 11.46 10.86 10.66
CA GLN A 129 12.67 10.95 11.50
C GLN A 129 13.71 9.86 11.17
N MET A 130 13.33 8.77 10.52
CA MET A 130 14.25 7.66 10.28
C MET A 130 15.29 7.97 9.18
N HIS A 131 15.15 9.07 8.43
CA HIS A 131 16.08 9.46 7.35
C HIS A 131 16.43 8.29 6.40
N ILE A 132 15.49 7.36 6.20
CA ILE A 132 15.69 6.20 5.33
C ILE A 132 15.51 6.68 3.90
N LYS A 133 16.51 6.40 3.07
CA LYS A 133 16.41 6.65 1.64
C LYS A 133 15.27 5.79 1.06
N PRO A 134 14.28 6.39 0.37
CA PRO A 134 13.28 5.62 -0.36
C PRO A 134 13.95 4.68 -1.36
N ILE A 135 13.51 3.43 -1.37
CA ILE A 135 13.84 2.44 -2.40
C ILE A 135 12.64 2.28 -3.33
N LYS A 136 12.84 1.73 -4.53
CA LYS A 136 11.81 1.53 -5.54
C LYS A 136 10.64 0.65 -5.08
N PHE A 137 10.91 -0.38 -4.27
CA PHE A 137 9.89 -1.30 -3.78
C PHE A 137 9.26 -0.78 -2.49
N GLU A 138 8.04 -0.27 -2.61
CA GLU A 138 7.27 0.35 -1.54
C GLU A 138 7.01 -0.60 -0.38
N ASP A 139 6.54 -1.81 -0.70
CA ASP A 139 6.28 -2.89 0.23
C ASP A 139 7.53 -3.28 1.05
N VAL A 140 8.68 -3.39 0.38
CA VAL A 140 10.00 -3.62 1.01
C VAL A 140 10.40 -2.43 1.87
N TYR A 141 10.18 -1.20 1.41
CA TYR A 141 10.46 0.02 2.18
C TYR A 141 9.64 0.06 3.48
N VAL A 142 8.35 -0.29 3.43
CA VAL A 142 7.50 -0.42 4.62
C VAL A 142 8.01 -1.53 5.54
N GLY A 143 8.42 -2.67 4.99
CA GLY A 143 9.04 -3.76 5.77
C GLY A 143 10.30 -3.33 6.52
N ILE A 144 11.20 -2.59 5.87
CA ILE A 144 12.39 -1.99 6.50
C ILE A 144 11.98 -1.05 7.65
N CYS A 145 10.98 -0.20 7.42
CA CYS A 145 10.48 0.71 8.44
C CYS A 145 9.94 -0.05 9.65
N LEU A 146 9.11 -1.08 9.46
CA LEU A 146 8.57 -1.89 10.55
C LEU A 146 9.66 -2.58 11.36
N HIS A 147 10.66 -3.13 10.67
CA HIS A 147 11.82 -3.76 11.31
C HIS A 147 12.58 -2.78 12.21
N LEU A 148 12.88 -1.58 11.71
CA LEU A 148 13.58 -0.54 12.49
C LEU A 148 12.73 -0.03 13.68
N LEU A 149 11.41 -0.04 13.53
CA LEU A 149 10.47 0.33 14.59
C LEU A 149 10.21 -0.75 15.63
N LYS A 150 10.73 -1.96 15.40
CA LYS A 150 10.47 -3.17 16.20
C LYS A 150 8.97 -3.41 16.34
N VAL A 151 8.27 -3.38 15.21
CA VAL A 151 6.84 -3.68 15.12
C VAL A 151 6.69 -5.06 14.54
N ASP A 152 6.01 -5.93 15.28
CA ASP A 152 5.72 -7.27 14.81
C ASP A 152 4.54 -7.25 13.83
N ILE A 153 4.63 -8.09 12.80
CA ILE A 153 3.54 -8.27 11.83
C ILE A 153 2.54 -9.24 12.45
N HIS A 154 1.32 -8.76 12.69
CA HIS A 154 0.20 -9.60 13.06
C HIS A 154 -0.31 -10.35 11.83
N ILE A 155 -0.36 -11.68 11.91
CA ILE A 155 -0.91 -12.52 10.86
C ILE A 155 -2.31 -12.93 11.32
N PRO A 156 -3.38 -12.51 10.60
CA PRO A 156 -4.73 -12.91 10.97
C PRO A 156 -4.88 -14.41 10.73
N GLU A 157 -5.56 -15.09 11.66
CA GLU A 157 -5.78 -16.55 11.60
C GLU A 157 -6.50 -16.99 10.30
N ASP A 158 -7.24 -16.07 9.67
CA ASP A 158 -7.82 -16.26 8.35
C ASP A 158 -7.53 -15.08 7.43
N THR A 159 -6.54 -15.24 6.55
CA THR A 159 -6.14 -14.22 5.57
C THR A 159 -7.20 -13.97 4.50
N ASN A 160 -8.08 -14.95 4.24
CA ASN A 160 -9.17 -14.83 3.26
C ASN A 160 -10.35 -14.01 3.81
N HIS A 161 -10.36 -13.65 5.10
CA HIS A 161 -11.44 -12.83 5.66
C HIS A 161 -11.44 -11.38 5.15
N PHE A 162 -10.29 -10.84 4.72
CA PHE A 162 -10.15 -9.42 4.33
C PHE A 162 -9.64 -9.23 2.91
N PHE A 163 -8.53 -9.90 2.55
CA PHE A 163 -7.90 -9.80 1.23
C PHE A 163 -8.34 -10.99 0.38
N LEU A 164 -9.37 -10.78 -0.44
CA LEU A 164 -10.06 -11.89 -1.07
C LEU A 164 -9.33 -12.40 -2.33
N TYR A 165 -8.97 -11.50 -3.24
CA TYR A 165 -8.21 -11.84 -4.45
C TYR A 165 -7.73 -10.58 -5.19
N ARG A 166 -6.70 -10.73 -6.01
CA ARG A 166 -6.36 -9.77 -7.07
C ARG A 166 -7.29 -9.94 -8.25
N ILE A 167 -7.91 -8.85 -8.67
CA ILE A 167 -8.70 -8.76 -9.89
C ILE A 167 -7.72 -8.69 -11.05
N HIS A 168 -7.48 -9.81 -11.73
CA HIS A 168 -6.77 -9.77 -13.01
C HIS A 168 -7.59 -8.95 -14.00
N THR A 169 -7.11 -7.75 -14.35
CA THR A 169 -7.77 -6.77 -15.24
C THR A 169 -7.90 -7.22 -16.70
N PHE A 170 -7.76 -8.52 -17.01
CA PHE A 170 -7.98 -9.07 -18.35
C PHE A 170 -9.44 -9.03 -18.83
N TRP A 171 -10.41 -8.69 -17.96
CA TRP A 171 -11.85 -8.70 -18.30
C TRP A 171 -12.55 -7.33 -18.34
N GLN A 172 -11.85 -6.20 -18.20
CA GLN A 172 -12.50 -4.88 -18.33
C GLN A 172 -12.69 -4.40 -19.79
N VAL A 173 -12.31 -5.19 -20.80
CA VAL A 173 -12.57 -4.89 -22.23
C VAL A 173 -13.82 -5.60 -22.79
N MET A 174 -14.51 -6.47 -22.03
CA MET A 174 -15.70 -7.21 -22.52
C MET A 174 -17.03 -6.82 -21.85
N LEU A 175 -17.23 -5.57 -21.45
CA LEU A 175 -18.56 -5.03 -21.10
C LEU A 175 -18.90 -3.66 -21.71
N ARG A 176 -18.22 -3.26 -22.80
CA ARG A 176 -18.68 -2.16 -23.67
C ARG A 176 -19.13 -2.71 -25.03
N ASN A 177 -20.22 -3.49 -25.04
CA ASN A 177 -21.03 -3.69 -26.24
C ASN A 177 -22.43 -4.17 -25.84
N THR A 178 -23.22 -3.26 -25.28
CA THR A 178 -24.67 -3.27 -25.47
C THR A 178 -25.03 -1.96 -26.14
N THR A 179 -25.12 -2.05 -27.46
CA THR A 179 -25.76 -1.10 -28.35
C THR A 179 -27.19 -0.82 -27.87
N TYR A 180 -27.51 0.44 -27.62
CA TYR A 180 -28.89 0.91 -27.73
C TYR A 180 -29.02 1.58 -29.10
N HIS A 181 -29.73 0.90 -30.00
CA HIS A 181 -30.21 1.47 -31.25
C HIS A 181 -31.49 2.26 -30.98
N TYR A 182 -31.57 3.48 -31.53
CA TYR A 182 -32.78 4.01 -32.15
C TYR A 182 -32.54 4.06 -33.65
#